data_AF-A0A1V5NH07-F1
#
_entry.id   AF-A0A1V5NH07-F1
#
_cell.length_a   1.000
_cell.length_b   1.000
_cell.length_c   1.000
_cell.angle_alpha   90.00
_cell.angle_beta   90.00
_cell.angle_gamma   90.00
#
_symmetry.space_group_name_H-M   'P 1'
#
loop_
_entity.id
_entity.type
_entity.pdbx_description
1 polymer ?
#
loop_
_entity_poly.entity_id
_entity_poly.type
_entity_poly.pdbx_seq_one_letter_code
_entity_poly.pdbx_strand_id
1 'polypeptide(L)'
;MISNVLVLTAAIMGGLLAFLRYNVHPASIFMGDSGAYFLGFMTSALSVAGAAKGTILLPLVIPLVAFGLPVLDVVFAILRRFFRRAPIFQADKEHLHHHLLRLGFSQADTTRFMWMVSSCFGLLALLMADLRHRGLDVVIMALLVLMIAACVVFFVNRTNDKTNRHLP
;
A
#
# COMPACT_ATOMS: atom_id res chain seq x y z
N MET A 1 -6.57 11.91 24.77
CA MET A 1 -5.98 12.07 23.41
C MET A 1 -5.95 10.75 22.67
N ILE A 2 -5.27 9.72 23.19
CA ILE A 2 -5.18 8.38 22.56
C ILE A 2 -6.57 7.74 22.34
N SER A 3 -7.49 7.84 23.30
CA SER A 3 -8.85 7.30 23.15
C SER A 3 -9.60 7.91 21.94
N ASN A 4 -9.41 9.21 21.67
CA ASN A 4 -10.05 9.86 20.53
C ASN A 4 -9.42 9.39 19.20
N VAL A 5 -8.11 9.16 19.18
CA VAL A 5 -7.41 8.61 18.00
C VAL A 5 -7.92 7.21 17.68
N LEU A 6 -8.12 6.36 18.69
CA LEU A 6 -8.67 5.01 18.50
C LEU A 6 -10.11 5.05 17.95
N VAL A 7 -10.98 5.89 18.51
CA VAL A 7 -12.38 6.03 18.06
C VAL A 7 -12.44 6.53 16.61
N LEU A 8 -11.67 7.55 16.26
CA LEU A 8 -11.64 8.09 14.89
C LEU A 8 -11.06 7.09 13.89
N THR A 9 -10.00 6.37 14.26
CA THR A 9 -9.40 5.33 13.40
C THR A 9 -10.40 4.18 13.17
N ALA A 10 -11.10 3.75 14.21
CA ALA A 10 -12.14 2.71 14.10
C ALA A 10 -13.32 3.18 13.23
N ALA A 11 -13.76 4.43 13.37
CA ALA A 11 -14.83 5.00 12.53
C ALA A 11 -14.44 5.05 11.05
N ILE A 12 -13.22 5.51 10.74
CA ILE A 12 -12.68 5.52 9.37
C ILE A 12 -12.58 4.09 8.83
N MET A 13 -12.06 3.14 9.62
CA MET A 13 -11.95 1.74 9.21
C MET A 13 -13.33 1.13 8.90
N GLY A 14 -14.33 1.36 9.76
CA GLY A 14 -15.70 0.89 9.54
C GLY A 14 -16.32 1.49 8.26
N GLY A 15 -16.16 2.79 8.05
CA GLY A 15 -16.61 3.47 6.83
C GLY A 15 -15.93 2.94 5.58
N LEU A 16 -14.62 2.68 5.63
CA LEU A 16 -13.86 2.09 4.52
C LEU A 16 -14.28 0.66 4.20
N LEU A 17 -14.53 -0.17 5.22
CA LEU A 17 -15.03 -1.53 5.02
C LEU A 17 -16.41 -1.54 4.36
N ALA A 18 -17.30 -0.63 4.78
CA ALA A 18 -18.61 -0.45 4.17
C ALA A 18 -18.48 0.05 2.72
N PHE A 19 -17.63 1.05 2.47
CA PHE A 19 -17.34 1.56 1.13
C PHE A 19 -16.75 0.47 0.22
N LEU A 20 -15.83 -0.35 0.75
CA LEU A 20 -15.16 -1.41 0.00
C LEU A 20 -16.16 -2.40 -0.59
N ARG A 21 -17.25 -2.73 0.13
CA ARG A 21 -18.32 -3.61 -0.38
C ARG A 21 -18.89 -3.14 -1.73
N TYR A 22 -18.98 -1.83 -1.95
CA TYR A 22 -19.49 -1.19 -3.15
C TYR A 22 -18.38 -0.81 -4.15
N ASN A 23 -17.12 -0.77 -3.71
CA ASN A 23 -15.98 -0.41 -4.54
C ASN A 23 -15.22 -1.61 -5.10
N VAL A 24 -15.45 -2.83 -4.59
CA VAL A 24 -14.91 -4.07 -5.18
C VAL A 24 -15.40 -4.22 -6.62
N HIS A 25 -14.49 -4.61 -7.53
CA HIS A 25 -14.82 -4.80 -8.94
C HIS A 25 -15.97 -5.81 -9.15
N PRO A 26 -17.03 -5.47 -9.92
CA PRO A 26 -17.25 -4.19 -10.61
C PRO A 26 -17.78 -3.10 -9.66
N ALA A 27 -17.09 -1.95 -9.62
CA ALA A 27 -17.38 -0.88 -8.65
C ALA A 27 -18.69 -0.14 -8.99
N SER A 28 -19.55 0.04 -8.00
CA SER A 28 -20.76 0.87 -8.11
C SER A 28 -20.57 2.29 -7.59
N ILE A 29 -19.61 2.50 -6.69
CA ILE A 29 -19.28 3.80 -6.11
C ILE A 29 -17.76 4.01 -6.21
N PHE A 30 -17.36 5.20 -6.66
CA PHE A 30 -15.96 5.63 -6.70
C PHE A 30 -15.67 6.62 -5.58
N MET A 31 -14.46 6.54 -5.03
CA MET A 31 -14.02 7.40 -3.92
C MET A 31 -13.89 8.87 -4.32
N GLY A 32 -13.46 9.11 -5.57
CA GLY A 32 -13.11 10.44 -6.07
C GLY A 32 -11.94 11.08 -5.32
N ASP A 33 -11.58 12.29 -5.74
CA ASP A 33 -10.45 13.03 -5.14
C ASP A 33 -10.78 13.48 -3.72
N SER A 34 -12.04 13.86 -3.46
CA SER A 34 -12.49 14.29 -2.13
C SER A 34 -12.27 13.21 -1.06
N GLY A 35 -12.63 11.96 -1.36
CA GLY A 35 -12.44 10.84 -0.43
C GLY A 35 -10.96 10.51 -0.24
N ALA A 36 -10.19 10.49 -1.33
CA ALA A 36 -8.76 10.18 -1.28
C ALA A 36 -7.97 11.20 -0.45
N TYR A 37 -8.19 12.50 -0.68
CA TYR A 37 -7.54 13.57 0.09
C TYR A 37 -7.97 13.59 1.55
N PHE A 38 -9.26 13.38 1.82
CA PHE A 38 -9.75 13.26 3.20
C PHE A 38 -9.05 12.13 3.96
N LEU A 39 -8.94 10.93 3.36
CA LEU A 39 -8.28 9.80 3.99
C LEU A 39 -6.79 10.03 4.19
N GLY A 40 -6.10 10.61 3.20
CA GLY A 40 -4.69 10.98 3.32
C GLY A 40 -4.44 11.96 4.45
N PHE A 41 -5.27 13.01 4.56
CA PHE A 41 -5.19 13.99 5.64
C PHE A 41 -5.48 13.36 7.01
N MET A 42 -6.59 12.64 7.13
CA MET A 42 -7.01 12.06 8.42
C MET A 42 -6.01 11.03 8.93
N THR A 43 -5.52 10.13 8.08
CA THR A 43 -4.52 9.13 8.49
C THR A 43 -3.19 9.77 8.89
N SER A 44 -2.75 10.82 8.21
CA SER A 44 -1.56 11.60 8.58
C SER A 44 -1.74 12.31 9.93
N ALA A 45 -2.88 12.98 10.13
CA ALA A 45 -3.18 13.67 11.39
C ALA A 45 -3.28 12.69 12.57
N LEU A 46 -3.95 11.54 12.38
CA LEU A 46 -4.08 10.51 13.41
C LEU A 46 -2.73 9.85 13.72
N SER A 47 -1.87 9.68 12.72
CA SER A 47 -0.51 9.19 12.90
C SER A 47 0.31 10.12 13.80
N VAL A 48 0.26 11.44 13.54
CA VAL A 48 0.97 12.43 14.36
C VAL A 48 0.36 12.51 15.77
N ALA A 49 -0.97 12.49 15.89
CA ALA A 49 -1.66 12.54 17.18
C ALA A 49 -1.47 11.26 18.02
N GLY A 50 -1.28 10.11 17.37
CA GLY A 50 -1.04 8.82 18.03
C GLY A 50 0.42 8.60 18.45
N ALA A 51 1.35 9.45 18.01
CA ALA A 51 2.76 9.33 18.37
C ALA A 51 2.96 9.55 19.88
N ALA A 52 3.45 8.52 20.57
CA ALA A 52 3.76 8.61 21.99
C ALA A 52 4.98 9.51 22.24
N LYS A 53 4.99 10.23 23.36
CA LYS A 53 6.14 11.03 23.81
C LYS A 53 7.35 10.10 24.02
N GLY A 54 8.39 10.24 23.19
CA GLY A 54 9.58 9.38 23.17
C GLY A 54 10.46 9.63 21.94
N THR A 55 11.27 8.64 21.55
CA THR A 55 12.12 8.68 20.35
C THR A 55 11.30 8.96 19.09
N ILE A 56 11.67 10.01 18.34
CA ILE A 56 10.94 10.54 17.19
C ILE A 56 10.93 9.57 16.00
N LEU A 57 11.93 8.69 15.90
CA LEU A 57 12.16 7.87 14.70
C LEU A 57 11.10 6.78 14.49
N LEU A 58 10.75 6.00 15.51
CA LEU A 58 9.82 4.87 15.36
C LEU A 58 8.39 5.31 14.99
N PRO A 59 7.79 6.33 15.67
CA PRO A 59 6.46 6.83 15.31
C PRO A 59 6.37 7.42 13.89
N LEU A 60 7.50 7.78 13.28
CA LEU A 60 7.56 8.25 11.90
C LEU A 60 7.73 7.09 10.90
N VAL A 61 8.56 6.10 11.23
CA VAL A 61 8.87 4.96 10.36
C VAL A 61 7.67 4.02 10.22
N ILE A 62 6.93 3.75 11.28
CA ILE A 62 5.81 2.80 11.27
C ILE A 62 4.73 3.20 10.24
N PRO A 63 4.21 4.45 10.23
CA PRO A 63 3.28 4.92 9.20
C PRO A 63 3.88 4.87 7.80
N LEU A 64 5.15 5.26 7.64
CA LEU A 64 5.83 5.23 6.33
C LEU A 64 5.89 3.82 5.75
N VAL A 65 6.19 2.83 6.60
CA VAL A 65 6.18 1.40 6.24
C VAL A 65 4.76 0.93 5.94
N ALA A 66 3.76 1.31 6.75
CA ALA A 66 2.35 0.95 6.51
C ALA A 66 1.85 1.48 5.15
N PHE A 67 2.27 2.67 4.75
CA PHE A 67 2.01 3.28 3.44
C PHE A 67 3.06 2.89 2.37
N GLY A 68 3.82 1.82 2.59
CA GLY A 68 4.93 1.43 1.72
C GLY A 68 4.55 1.28 0.25
N LEU A 69 3.40 0.69 -0.07
CA LEU A 69 2.95 0.55 -1.46
C LEU A 69 2.70 1.91 -2.16
N PRO A 70 1.84 2.82 -1.63
CA PRO A 70 1.69 4.18 -2.18
C PRO A 70 3.00 4.97 -2.28
N VAL A 71 3.84 4.89 -1.24
CA VAL A 71 5.13 5.61 -1.20
C VAL A 71 6.05 5.11 -2.30
N LEU A 72 6.18 3.79 -2.45
CA LEU A 72 7.02 3.20 -3.49
C LEU A 72 6.52 3.52 -4.90
N ASP A 73 5.21 3.54 -5.14
CA ASP A 73 4.64 3.90 -6.44
C ASP A 73 4.99 5.34 -6.84
N VAL A 74 4.91 6.29 -5.90
CA VAL A 74 5.31 7.69 -6.13
C VAL A 74 6.83 7.80 -6.31
N VAL A 75 7.63 7.14 -5.47
CA VAL A 75 9.10 7.15 -5.56
C VAL A 75 9.55 6.59 -6.91
N PHE A 76 9.00 5.47 -7.36
CA PHE A 76 9.33 4.89 -8.66
C PHE A 76 8.89 5.78 -9.82
N ALA A 77 7.74 6.45 -9.72
CA ALA A 77 7.34 7.43 -10.72
C ALA A 77 8.33 8.60 -10.81
N ILE A 78 8.77 9.14 -9.67
CA ILE A 78 9.77 10.21 -9.61
C ILE A 78 11.11 9.76 -10.22
N LEU A 79 11.63 8.60 -9.79
CA LEU A 79 12.89 8.05 -10.28
C LEU A 79 12.84 7.79 -11.79
N ARG A 80 11.79 7.16 -12.29
CA ARG A 80 11.60 6.89 -13.72
C ARG A 80 11.60 8.17 -14.55
N ARG A 81 10.95 9.24 -14.06
CA ARG A 81 10.92 10.55 -14.72
C ARG A 81 12.28 11.22 -14.70
N PHE A 82 12.97 11.16 -13.58
CA PHE A 82 14.33 11.67 -13.43
C PHE A 82 15.27 11.03 -14.46
N PHE A 83 15.27 9.69 -14.57
CA PHE A 83 16.11 8.99 -15.55
C PHE A 83 15.71 9.27 -17.00
N ARG A 84 14.42 9.51 -17.28
CA ARG A 84 13.92 9.87 -18.61
C ARG A 84 14.04 11.37 -18.94
N ARG A 85 14.59 12.20 -18.03
CA ARG A 85 14.65 13.67 -18.14
C ARG A 85 13.28 14.30 -18.47
N ALA A 86 12.21 13.67 -18.02
CA ALA A 86 10.85 14.15 -18.22
C ALA A 86 10.44 15.10 -17.06
N PRO A 87 9.53 16.06 -17.29
CA PRO A 87 9.08 16.96 -16.23
C PRO A 87 8.42 16.18 -15.08
N ILE A 88 8.90 16.42 -13.85
CA ILE A 88 8.46 15.68 -12.65
C ILE A 88 6.98 15.95 -12.33
N PHE A 89 6.43 17.09 -12.75
CA PHE A 89 5.04 17.51 -12.47
C PHE A 89 4.04 17.20 -13.59
N GLN A 90 4.46 16.57 -14.70
CA GLN A 90 3.52 16.21 -15.77
C GLN A 90 2.59 15.07 -15.31
N ALA A 91 1.41 14.84 -15.90
CA ALA A 91 0.59 13.68 -15.51
C ALA A 91 1.28 12.35 -15.91
N ASP A 92 1.41 11.38 -15.00
CA ASP A 92 1.94 10.02 -15.31
C ASP A 92 0.77 9.05 -15.48
N LYS A 93 0.89 8.13 -16.43
CA LYS A 93 -0.03 6.99 -16.59
C LYS A 93 0.65 5.66 -16.30
N GLU A 94 1.87 5.70 -15.78
CA GLU A 94 2.72 4.52 -15.58
C GLU A 94 2.76 4.07 -14.11
N HIS A 95 1.66 4.23 -13.38
CA HIS A 95 1.53 3.70 -12.02
C HIS A 95 1.51 2.16 -12.03
N LEU A 96 1.82 1.55 -10.89
CA LEU A 96 2.02 0.11 -10.74
C LEU A 96 0.81 -0.69 -11.27
N HIS A 97 -0.41 -0.22 -11.05
CA HIS A 97 -1.63 -0.85 -11.56
C HIS A 97 -1.71 -0.84 -13.10
N HIS A 98 -1.30 0.24 -13.78
CA HIS A 98 -1.25 0.29 -15.24
C HIS A 98 -0.15 -0.58 -15.83
N HIS A 99 0.97 -0.76 -15.10
CA HIS A 99 1.99 -1.74 -15.47
C HIS A 99 1.43 -3.17 -15.42
N LEU A 100 0.72 -3.53 -14.33
CA LEU A 100 0.09 -4.85 -14.20
C LEU A 100 -0.97 -5.08 -15.29
N LEU A 101 -1.84 -4.11 -15.57
CA LEU A 101 -2.82 -4.25 -16.66
C LEU A 101 -2.17 -4.51 -18.03
N ARG A 102 -1.04 -3.84 -18.33
CA ARG A 102 -0.29 -4.06 -19.58
C ARG A 102 0.44 -5.40 -19.66
N LEU A 103 0.76 -6.01 -18.52
CA LEU A 103 1.29 -7.37 -18.44
C LEU A 103 0.19 -8.44 -18.66
N GLY A 104 -1.06 -8.04 -18.94
CA GLY A 104 -2.18 -8.93 -19.21
C GLY A 104 -3.02 -9.30 -17.98
N PHE A 105 -2.80 -8.64 -16.84
CA PHE A 105 -3.63 -8.86 -15.66
C PHE A 105 -5.03 -8.24 -15.83
N SER A 106 -6.04 -8.94 -15.32
CA SER A 106 -7.38 -8.36 -15.19
C SER A 106 -7.37 -7.25 -14.12
N GLN A 107 -8.33 -6.33 -14.21
CA GLN A 107 -8.48 -5.27 -13.21
C GLN A 107 -8.74 -5.85 -11.81
N ALA A 108 -9.56 -6.90 -11.71
CA ALA A 108 -9.84 -7.57 -10.44
C ALA A 108 -8.59 -8.24 -9.84
N ASP A 109 -7.78 -8.90 -10.67
CA ASP A 109 -6.54 -9.56 -10.21
C ASP A 109 -5.49 -8.54 -9.78
N THR A 110 -5.36 -7.44 -10.52
CA THR A 110 -4.47 -6.32 -10.18
C THR A 110 -4.82 -5.74 -8.81
N THR A 111 -6.10 -5.48 -8.55
CA THR A 111 -6.56 -4.94 -7.25
C THR A 111 -6.30 -5.92 -6.10
N ARG A 112 -6.60 -7.22 -6.28
CA ARG A 112 -6.33 -8.24 -5.24
C ARG A 112 -4.85 -8.35 -4.91
N PHE A 113 -3.99 -8.27 -5.93
CA PHE A 113 -2.55 -8.26 -5.73
C PHE A 113 -2.10 -7.03 -4.92
N MET A 114 -2.60 -5.85 -5.25
CA MET A 114 -2.30 -4.63 -4.50
C MET A 114 -2.78 -4.70 -3.05
N TRP A 115 -3.93 -5.32 -2.78
CA TRP A 115 -4.40 -5.57 -1.41
C TRP A 115 -3.46 -6.49 -0.64
N MET A 116 -3.06 -7.61 -1.25
CA MET A 116 -2.12 -8.55 -0.62
C MET A 116 -0.80 -7.86 -0.25
N VAL A 117 -0.20 -7.11 -1.19
CA VAL A 117 1.05 -6.40 -0.91
C VAL A 117 0.87 -5.30 0.14
N SER A 118 -0.24 -4.55 0.10
CA SER A 118 -0.54 -3.54 1.12
C SER A 118 -0.74 -4.16 2.51
N SER A 119 -1.39 -5.33 2.60
CA SER A 119 -1.55 -6.07 3.85
C SER A 119 -0.22 -6.56 4.40
N CYS A 120 0.73 -6.98 3.55
CA CYS A 120 2.09 -7.31 3.98
C CYS A 120 2.79 -6.10 4.62
N PHE A 121 2.74 -4.92 3.98
CA PHE A 121 3.29 -3.68 4.55
C PHE A 121 2.62 -3.30 5.88
N GLY A 122 1.29 -3.42 5.96
CA GLY A 122 0.54 -3.18 7.20
C GLY A 122 0.92 -4.14 8.33
N LEU A 123 1.06 -5.43 8.04
CA LEU A 123 1.49 -6.44 9.01
C LEU A 123 2.92 -6.16 9.50
N LEU A 124 3.84 -5.77 8.62
CA LEU A 124 5.18 -5.37 9.01
C LEU A 124 5.15 -4.18 9.97
N ALA A 125 4.37 -3.15 9.65
CA ALA A 125 4.24 -1.97 10.49
C ALA A 125 3.72 -2.33 11.90
N LEU A 126 2.77 -3.27 11.99
CA LEU A 126 2.26 -3.79 13.27
C LEU A 126 3.34 -4.58 14.04
N LEU A 127 4.09 -5.46 13.37
CA LEU A 127 5.16 -6.23 14.01
C LEU A 127 6.29 -5.32 14.52
N MET A 128 6.64 -4.27 13.77
CA MET A 128 7.61 -3.25 14.19
C MET A 128 7.11 -2.44 15.39
N ALA A 129 5.80 -2.18 15.49
CA ALA A 129 5.21 -1.48 16.62
C ALA A 129 5.26 -2.32 17.92
N ASP A 130 5.08 -3.64 17.81
CA ASP A 130 5.03 -4.56 18.97
C ASP A 130 6.43 -4.98 19.46
N LEU A 131 7.40 -5.18 18.56
CA LEU A 131 8.71 -5.76 18.87
C LEU A 131 9.80 -4.75 19.25
N ARG A 132 9.39 -3.55 19.66
CA ARG A 132 10.21 -2.37 20.04
C ARG A 132 11.43 -2.64 20.94
N HIS A 133 11.53 -3.81 21.57
CA HIS A 133 12.54 -4.15 22.57
C HIS A 133 13.45 -5.35 22.23
N ARG A 134 13.34 -5.98 21.04
CA ARG A 134 14.06 -7.23 20.75
C ARG A 134 15.13 -7.16 19.66
N GLY A 135 15.28 -6.04 18.95
CA GLY A 135 16.32 -5.88 17.90
C GLY A 135 16.16 -6.82 16.69
N LEU A 136 14.97 -7.41 16.52
CA LEU A 136 14.65 -8.35 15.43
C LEU A 136 14.13 -7.65 14.17
N ASP A 137 14.07 -6.32 14.19
CA ASP A 137 13.43 -5.49 13.15
C ASP A 137 14.04 -5.74 11.77
N VAL A 138 15.36 -5.91 11.71
CA VAL A 138 16.10 -6.18 10.46
C VAL A 138 15.74 -7.55 9.87
N VAL A 139 15.56 -8.56 10.72
CA VAL A 139 15.19 -9.92 10.29
C VAL A 139 13.75 -9.94 9.77
N ILE A 140 12.85 -9.21 10.43
CA ILE A 140 11.44 -9.11 10.01
C ILE A 140 11.32 -8.33 8.69
N MET A 141 12.10 -7.25 8.54
CA MET A 141 12.17 -6.50 7.29
C MET A 141 12.68 -7.38 6.13
N ALA A 142 13.73 -8.18 6.37
CA ALA A 142 14.27 -9.09 5.38
C ALA A 142 13.26 -10.19 4.98
N LEU A 143 12.57 -10.79 5.96
CA LEU A 143 11.53 -11.80 5.71
C LEU A 143 10.34 -11.23 4.96
N LEU A 144 9.94 -9.98 5.22
CA LEU A 144 8.85 -9.35 4.48
C LEU A 144 9.25 -9.00 3.05
N VAL A 145 10.47 -8.49 2.82
CA VAL A 145 10.96 -8.25 1.46
C VAL A 145 10.99 -9.56 0.68
N LEU A 146 11.43 -10.66 1.30
CA LEU A 146 11.40 -11.99 0.72
C LEU A 146 9.96 -12.46 0.44
N MET A 147 9.03 -12.21 1.36
CA MET A 147 7.61 -12.54 1.19
C MET A 147 6.98 -11.74 0.04
N ILE A 148 7.24 -10.43 -0.05
CA ILE A 148 6.75 -9.58 -1.14
C ILE A 148 7.34 -10.06 -2.47
N ALA A 149 8.64 -10.34 -2.52
CA ALA A 149 9.30 -10.87 -3.70
C ALA A 149 8.69 -12.23 -4.11
N ALA A 150 8.44 -13.12 -3.15
CA ALA A 150 7.79 -14.40 -3.38
C ALA A 150 6.34 -14.22 -3.86
N CYS A 151 5.58 -13.29 -3.29
CA CYS A 151 4.23 -12.94 -3.75
C CYS A 151 4.24 -12.41 -5.19
N VAL A 152 5.19 -11.54 -5.54
CA VAL A 152 5.38 -11.03 -6.90
C VAL A 152 5.71 -12.19 -7.85
N VAL A 153 6.70 -13.01 -7.52
CA VAL A 153 7.14 -14.15 -8.36
C VAL A 153 6.04 -15.19 -8.51
N PHE A 154 5.36 -15.57 -7.44
CA PHE A 154 4.24 -16.50 -7.47
C PHE A 154 3.11 -15.98 -8.35
N PHE A 155 2.79 -14.69 -8.24
CA PHE A 155 1.72 -14.08 -9.02
C PHE A 155 2.07 -13.98 -10.50
N VAL A 156 3.32 -13.65 -10.84
CA VAL A 156 3.86 -13.65 -12.22
C VAL A 156 3.92 -15.07 -12.81
N ASN A 157 4.31 -16.07 -12.03
CA ASN A 157 4.37 -17.46 -12.50
C ASN A 157 2.96 -18.03 -12.73
N ARG A 158 2.01 -17.71 -11.86
CA ARG A 158 0.61 -18.13 -11.99
C ARG A 158 -0.08 -17.50 -13.21
N THR A 159 0.41 -16.37 -13.71
CA THR A 159 -0.10 -15.77 -14.94
C THR A 159 0.56 -16.28 -16.20
N ASN A 160 1.86 -16.56 -16.20
CA ASN A 160 2.49 -17.26 -17.34
C ASN A 160 1.77 -18.59 -17.65
N ASP A 161 1.30 -19.29 -16.62
CA ASP A 161 0.55 -20.54 -16.79
C ASP A 161 -0.88 -20.34 -17.36
N LYS A 162 -1.48 -19.15 -17.22
CA LYS A 162 -2.76 -18.80 -17.86
C LYS A 162 -2.58 -18.35 -19.30
N THR A 163 -1.53 -17.57 -19.59
CA THR A 163 -1.20 -17.10 -20.95
C THR A 163 -0.80 -18.28 -21.85
N ASN A 164 -0.05 -19.25 -21.32
CA ASN A 164 0.34 -20.46 -22.07
C ASN A 164 -0.80 -21.46 -22.34
N ARG A 165 -1.92 -21.41 -21.61
CA ARG A 165 -3.10 -22.23 -21.90
C ARG A 165 -3.98 -21.70 -23.04
N HIS A 166 -3.70 -20.49 -23.53
CA HIS A 166 -4.42 -19.85 -24.63
C HIS A 166 -3.59 -19.73 -25.91
N LEU A 167 -2.40 -20.34 -25.96
CA LEU A 167 -1.63 -20.52 -27.19
C LEU A 167 -2.01 -21.88 -27.80
N PRO A 168 -2.46 -21.93 -29.07
CA PRO A 168 -2.71 -23.17 -29.78
C PRO A 168 -1.44 -23.96 -30.08
#